data_AF-R0CWP1-F1
#
_entry.id   AF-R0CWP1-F1
#
_cell.length_a   1.000
_cell.length_b   1.000
_cell.length_c   1.000
_cell.angle_alpha   90.00
_cell.angle_beta   90.00
_cell.angle_gamma   90.00
#
_symmetry.space_group_name_H-M   'P 1'
#
loop_
_entity.id
_entity.type
_entity.pdbx_description
1 polymer ?
#
loop_
_entity_poly.entity_id
_entity_poly.type
_entity_poly.pdbx_seq_one_letter_code
_entity_poly.pdbx_strand_id
1 'polypeptide(L)' 'MIELPTYPPPGKAARNEQRKALASTCNASSVAFLGGAFLQPLVAGHANPWLFYGAMVSFLALQGALHYVLYRVED' A
#
# COMPACT_ATOMS: atom_id res chain seq x y z
N MET A 1 -14.52 13.09 -37.52
CA MET A 1 -13.38 12.48 -36.79
C MET A 1 -13.19 13.29 -35.52
N ILE A 2 -13.40 12.67 -34.35
CA ILE A 2 -13.17 13.33 -33.05
C ILE A 2 -11.70 13.06 -32.72
N GLU A 3 -10.86 14.09 -32.78
CA GLU A 3 -9.49 14.00 -32.27
C GLU A 3 -9.55 13.93 -30.74
N LEU A 4 -9.33 12.74 -30.20
CA LEU A 4 -9.15 12.57 -28.75
C LEU A 4 -7.84 13.28 -28.38
N PRO A 5 -7.86 14.21 -27.41
CA PRO A 5 -6.64 14.87 -26.96
C PRO A 5 -5.67 13.80 -26.43
N THR A 6 -4.58 13.61 -27.16
CA THR A 6 -3.50 12.72 -26.75
C THR A 6 -2.69 13.45 -25.70
N TYR A 7 -3.05 13.25 -24.43
CA TYR A 7 -2.23 13.75 -23.34
C TYR A 7 -0.82 13.15 -23.45
N PRO A 8 0.24 13.96 -23.44
CA PRO A 8 1.58 13.43 -23.45
C PRO A 8 1.76 12.51 -22.23
N PRO A 9 2.41 11.35 -22.40
CA PRO A 9 2.62 10.43 -21.29
C PRO A 9 3.32 11.16 -20.14
N PRO A 10 2.89 10.96 -18.88
CA PRO A 10 3.44 11.68 -17.74
C PRO A 10 4.95 11.50 -17.70
N GLY A 11 5.68 12.60 -17.55
CA GLY A 11 7.14 12.62 -17.50
C GLY A 11 7.68 11.76 -16.35
N LYS A 12 8.95 11.35 -16.45
CA LYS A 12 9.59 10.48 -15.44
C LYS A 12 9.42 11.01 -14.01
N ALA A 13 9.53 12.33 -13.82
CA ALA A 13 9.34 12.97 -12.52
C ALA A 13 7.93 12.72 -11.94
N ALA A 14 6.88 12.97 -12.73
CA ALA A 14 5.49 12.75 -12.30
C ALA A 14 5.20 11.27 -11.98
N ARG A 15 5.78 10.33 -12.73
CA ARG A 15 5.65 8.89 -12.44
C ARG A 15 6.35 8.51 -11.13
N ASN A 16 7.51 9.09 -10.84
CA ASN A 16 8.22 8.83 -9.59
C ASN A 16 7.51 9.43 -8.38
N GLU A 17 6.89 10.61 -8.52
CA GLU A 17 6.03 11.19 -7.48
C GLU A 17 4.81 10.32 -7.19
N GLN A 18 4.12 9.82 -8.23
CA GLN A 18 3.01 8.88 -8.07
C GLN A 18 3.43 7.59 -7.36
N ARG A 19 4.60 7.03 -7.71
CA ARG A 19 5.14 5.84 -7.05
C ARG A 19 5.50 6.08 -5.59
N LYS A 20 6.05 7.25 -5.25
CA LYS A 20 6.31 7.64 -3.85
C LYS A 20 5.00 7.78 -3.05
N ALA A 21 3.97 8.38 -3.65
CA ALA A 21 2.66 8.45 -3.02
C ALA A 21 2.08 7.06 -2.76
N LEU A 22 2.13 6.16 -3.76
CA LEU A 22 1.69 4.77 -3.62
C LEU A 22 2.46 4.00 -2.54
N ALA A 23 3.78 4.18 -2.47
CA ALA A 23 4.60 3.60 -1.41
C ALA A 23 4.16 4.12 -0.03
N SER A 24 4.00 5.44 0.13
CA SER A 24 3.53 6.02 1.39
C SER A 24 2.17 5.47 1.82
N THR A 25 1.21 5.36 0.89
CA THR A 25 -0.11 4.78 1.16
C THR A 25 -0.01 3.31 1.54
N CYS A 26 0.76 2.49 0.81
CA CYS A 26 0.94 1.08 1.14
C CYS A 26 1.53 0.91 2.55
N ASN A 27 2.53 1.72 2.91
CA ASN A 27 3.11 1.70 4.24
C ASN A 27 2.06 2.04 5.31
N ALA A 28 1.35 3.15 5.15
CA ALA A 28 0.33 3.59 6.10
C ALA A 28 -0.79 2.56 6.27
N SER A 29 -1.27 1.98 5.17
CA SER A 29 -2.27 0.90 5.21
C SER A 29 -1.74 -0.33 5.94
N SER A 30 -0.49 -0.73 5.70
CA SER A 30 0.10 -1.90 6.35
C SER A 30 0.15 -1.74 7.88
N VAL A 31 0.56 -0.57 8.36
CA VAL A 31 0.62 -0.25 9.78
C VAL A 31 -0.78 -0.17 10.39
N ALA A 32 -1.73 0.46 9.69
CA ALA A 32 -3.11 0.56 10.15
C ALA A 32 -3.78 -0.80 10.30
N PHE A 33 -3.60 -1.71 9.32
CA PHE A 33 -4.13 -3.07 9.41
C PHE A 33 -3.51 -3.86 10.56
N LEU A 34 -2.19 -3.77 10.72
CA LEU A 34 -1.49 -4.48 11.79
C LEU A 34 -1.89 -3.94 13.17
N GLY A 35 -1.87 -2.63 13.35
CA GLY A 35 -2.30 -1.97 14.58
C GLY A 35 -3.76 -2.28 14.91
N GLY A 36 -4.64 -2.25 13.92
CA GLY A 36 -6.05 -2.64 14.08
C GLY A 36 -6.21 -4.08 14.56
N ALA A 37 -5.44 -5.03 14.02
CA ALA A 37 -5.48 -6.42 14.46
C ALA A 37 -4.97 -6.62 15.90
N PHE A 38 -3.99 -5.84 16.34
CA PHE A 38 -3.51 -5.85 17.73
C PHE A 38 -4.49 -5.17 18.71
N LEU A 39 -5.22 -4.16 18.24
CA LEU A 39 -6.23 -3.46 19.05
C LEU A 39 -7.58 -4.19 19.08
N GLN A 40 -7.86 -5.06 18.09
CA GLN A 40 -9.12 -5.80 17.99
C GLN A 40 -9.53 -6.54 19.29
N PRO A 41 -8.62 -7.22 20.02
CA PRO A 41 -8.98 -7.89 21.27
C PRO A 41 -9.45 -6.93 22.36
N LEU A 42 -8.91 -5.70 22.41
CA LEU A 42 -9.28 -4.69 23.40
C LEU A 42 -10.72 -4.17 23.17
N VAL A 43 -11.15 -4.11 21.92
CA VAL A 43 -12.49 -3.63 21.54
C VAL A 43 -13.52 -4.76 21.58
N ALA A 44 -13.16 -5.95 21.09
CA ALA A 44 -14.08 -7.07 20.98
C ALA A 44 -14.18 -7.92 22.25
N GLY A 45 -13.26 -7.76 23.21
CA GLY A 45 -13.21 -8.56 24.43
C GLY A 45 -12.74 -10.01 24.22
N HIS A 46 -12.36 -10.39 23.00
CA HIS A 46 -11.79 -11.70 22.69
C HIS A 46 -10.78 -11.61 21.53
N ALA A 47 -9.77 -12.47 21.55
CA ALA A 47 -8.78 -12.55 20.49
C ALA A 47 -9.31 -13.40 19.32
N ASN A 48 -9.11 -12.93 18.09
CA ASN A 48 -9.34 -13.73 16.88
C ASN A 48 -8.00 -14.00 16.17
N PRO A 49 -7.41 -15.21 16.34
CA PRO A 49 -6.11 -15.52 15.74
C PRO A 49 -6.14 -15.51 14.20
N TRP A 50 -7.29 -15.83 13.58
CA TRP A 50 -7.42 -15.76 12.12
C TRP A 50 -7.31 -14.34 11.59
N LEU A 51 -7.86 -13.37 12.31
CA LEU A 51 -7.74 -11.95 11.96
C LEU A 51 -6.27 -11.49 12.08
N PHE A 52 -5.58 -11.93 13.13
CA PHE A 52 -4.16 -11.65 13.31
C PHE A 52 -3.29 -12.22 12.18
N TYR A 53 -3.47 -13.50 11.84
CA TYR A 53 -2.75 -14.12 10.73
C TYR A 53 -3.07 -13.45 9.39
N GLY A 54 -4.34 -13.13 9.14
CA GLY A 54 -4.75 -12.39 7.93
C GLY A 54 -4.11 -11.01 7.85
N ALA A 55 -4.05 -10.27 8.96
CA ALA A 55 -3.36 -8.99 9.04
C ALA A 55 -1.85 -9.12 8.79
N MET A 56 -1.23 -10.19 9.31
CA MET A 56 0.20 -10.46 9.06
C MET A 56 0.51 -10.78 7.60
N VAL A 57 -0.29 -11.64 6.96
CA VAL A 57 -0.13 -11.95 5.54
C VAL A 57 -0.33 -10.68 4.70
N SER A 58 -1.35 -9.87 5.01
CA SER A 58 -1.62 -8.60 4.32
C SER A 58 -0.48 -7.60 4.52
N PHE A 59 0.08 -7.51 5.72
CA PHE A 59 1.22 -6.65 6.02
C PHE A 59 2.45 -7.04 5.18
N LEU A 60 2.79 -8.33 5.13
CA LEU A 60 3.93 -8.82 4.34
C LEU A 60 3.71 -8.57 2.83
N ALA A 61 2.50 -8.80 2.33
CA ALA A 61 2.17 -8.53 0.92
C ALA A 61 2.30 -7.03 0.58
N LEU A 62 1.78 -6.15 1.45
CA LEU A 62 1.91 -4.70 1.29
C LEU A 62 3.36 -4.23 1.38
N GLN A 63 4.17 -4.81 2.27
CA GLN A 63 5.60 -4.50 2.34
C GLN A 63 6.39 -5.00 1.13
N GLY A 64 6.06 -6.18 0.61
CA GLY A 64 6.63 -6.65 -0.66
C GLY A 64 6.29 -5.72 -1.83
N ALA A 65 5.03 -5.27 -1.91
CA ALA A 65 4.60 -4.30 -2.91
C ALA A 65 5.32 -2.95 -2.74
N LEU A 66 5.49 -2.47 -1.51
CA LEU A 66 6.23 -1.25 -1.20
C LEU A 66 7.68 -1.33 -1.69
N HIS A 67 8.37 -2.43 -1.35
CA HIS A 67 9.75 -2.65 -1.75
C HIS A 67 9.87 -2.69 -3.28
N TYR A 68 8.93 -3.35 -3.96
CA TYR A 68 8.90 -3.37 -5.43
C TYR A 68 8.69 -1.97 -6.03
N VAL A 69 7.77 -1.18 -5.48
CA VAL A 69 7.49 0.18 -5.95
C VAL A 69 8.68 1.10 -5.74
N LEU A 70 9.35 1.03 -4.58
CA LEU A 70 10.55 1.82 -4.29
C LEU A 70 11.73 1.44 -5.18
N TYR A 71 11.98 0.14 -5.36
CA TYR A 71 13.03 -0.35 -6.27
C TYR A 71 12.84 0.21 -7.69
N ARG A 72 11.59 0.22 -8.18
CA ARG A 72 11.25 0.81 -9.48
C ARG A 72 11.37 2.34 -9.54
N VAL A 73 11.45 3.05 -8.42
CA VAL A 73 11.67 4.52 -8.40
C VAL A 73 13.16 4.84 -8.55
N GLU A 74 14.03 3.95 -8.07
CA GLU A 74 15.49 4.10 -8.17
C GLU A 74 16.03 3.77 -9.58
N ASP A 75 15.36 2.87 -10.32
CA ASP A 75 15.59 2.57 -11.75
C ASP A 75 15.06 3.67 -12.71
#